data_AF-A0A7V3ALP9-F1
#
_entry.id   AF-A0A7V3ALP9-F1
#
_cell.length_a   1.000
_cell.length_b   1.000
_cell.length_c   1.000
_cell.angle_alpha   90.00
_cell.angle_beta   90.00
_cell.angle_gamma   90.00
#
_symmetry.space_group_name_H-M   'P 1'
#
loop_
_entity.id
_entity.type
_entity.pdbx_description
1 polymer ?
#
loop_
_entity_poly.entity_id
_entity_poly.type
_entity_poly.pdbx_seq_one_letter_code
_entity_poly.pdbx_strand_id
1 'polypeptide(L)' 'IKMGETTNNRKFSLLYTNCLGWCHKAPAMLVNDEVYTELTPDKVRDIVTMYKNK' A
#
# COMPACT_ATOMS: atom_id res chain seq x y z
N ILE A 1 -12.53 4.34 0.87
CA ILE A 1 -11.88 5.45 1.62
C ILE A 1 -11.12 6.32 0.62
N LYS A 2 -10.97 7.60 0.91
CA LYS A 2 -10.16 8.55 0.15
C LYS A 2 -8.72 8.58 0.68
N MET A 3 -7.82 9.23 -0.05
CA MET A 3 -6.46 9.49 0.43
C MET A 3 -6.51 10.35 1.70
N GLY A 4 -5.69 10.01 2.69
CA GLY A 4 -5.67 10.60 4.02
C GLY A 4 -6.61 9.95 5.05
N GLU A 5 -7.50 9.05 4.61
CA GLU A 5 -8.49 8.42 5.51
C GLU A 5 -8.00 7.08 6.06
N THR A 6 -8.62 6.68 7.17
CA THR A 6 -8.46 5.36 7.78
C THR A 6 -9.77 4.59 7.68
N THR A 7 -9.70 3.28 7.43
CA THR A 7 -10.89 2.42 7.40
C THR A 7 -11.62 2.44 8.75
N ASN A 8 -12.95 2.25 8.73
CA ASN A 8 -13.77 2.32 9.96
C ASN A 8 -13.34 1.28 11.02
N ASN A 9 -12.91 0.10 10.58
CA ASN A 9 -12.35 -0.94 11.45
C ASN A 9 -10.91 -0.67 11.93
N ARG A 10 -10.36 0.50 11.61
CA ARG A 10 -9.01 0.98 11.98
C ARG A 10 -7.85 0.05 11.58
N LYS A 11 -8.08 -0.86 10.62
CA LYS A 11 -7.04 -1.78 10.14
C LYS A 11 -6.10 -1.16 9.11
N PHE A 12 -6.56 -0.20 8.30
CA PHE A 12 -5.77 0.37 7.21
C PHE A 12 -5.93 1.89 7.13
N SER A 13 -4.81 2.60 6.96
CA SER A 13 -4.77 4.02 6.61
C SER A 13 -4.17 4.18 5.23
N LEU A 14 -4.85 4.92 4.35
CA LEU A 14 -4.36 5.19 3.00
C LEU A 14 -3.73 6.57 2.98
N LEU A 15 -2.39 6.65 2.97
CA LEU A 15 -1.65 7.90 3.06
C LEU A 15 -0.77 8.11 1.83
N TYR A 16 -0.54 9.38 1.49
CA TYR A 16 0.53 9.73 0.56
C TYR A 16 1.88 9.60 1.26
N THR A 17 2.90 9.28 0.46
CA THR A 17 4.29 9.29 0.91
C THR A 17 5.15 9.96 -0.14
N ASN A 18 6.30 10.47 0.29
CA ASN A 18 7.30 11.03 -0.60
C ASN A 18 7.99 9.91 -1.42
N CYS A 19 9.04 10.25 -2.16
CA CYS A 19 9.81 9.26 -2.90
C CYS A 19 10.37 8.17 -1.97
N LEU A 20 10.13 6.91 -2.32
CA LEU A 20 10.65 5.73 -1.60
C LEU A 20 12.02 5.26 -2.11
N GLY A 21 12.61 5.93 -3.11
CA GLY A 21 13.88 5.52 -3.72
C GLY A 21 13.80 4.35 -4.72
N TRP A 22 12.59 3.89 -5.06
CA TRP A 22 12.36 2.74 -5.95
C TRP A 22 11.93 3.13 -7.37
N CYS A 23 12.44 4.25 -7.90
CA CYS A 23 12.00 4.82 -9.18
C CYS A 23 12.16 3.85 -10.37
N HIS A 24 13.22 3.05 -10.38
CA HIS A 24 13.50 2.06 -11.43
C HIS A 24 12.52 0.86 -11.42
N LYS A 25 11.73 0.69 -10.36
CA LYS A 25 10.70 -0.34 -10.19
C LYS A 25 9.34 0.25 -9.84
N ALA A 26 9.09 1.50 -10.23
CA ALA A 26 7.78 2.11 -10.06
C ALA A 26 6.71 1.32 -10.85
N PRO A 27 5.43 1.34 -10.42
CA PRO A 27 4.88 1.98 -9.22
C PRO A 27 5.22 1.21 -7.93
N ALA A 28 5.38 1.94 -6.81
CA ALA A 28 5.74 1.37 -5.51
C ALA A 28 4.83 1.86 -4.36
N MET A 29 4.71 1.05 -3.32
CA MET A 29 3.88 1.26 -2.12
C MET A 29 4.67 0.77 -0.91
N LEU A 30 4.50 1.46 0.23
CA LEU A 30 5.01 1.04 1.52
C LEU A 30 3.83 0.60 2.39
N VAL A 31 3.92 -0.59 2.98
CA VAL A 31 2.98 -1.05 4.01
C VAL A 31 3.78 -1.30 5.28
N ASN A 32 3.55 -0.49 6.31
CA ASN A 32 4.42 -0.41 7.50
C ASN A 32 5.88 -0.18 7.08
N ASP A 33 6.76 -1.17 7.25
CA ASP A 33 8.19 -1.10 6.90
C ASP A 33 8.53 -1.90 5.63
N GLU A 34 7.53 -2.53 4.99
CA GLU A 34 7.72 -3.37 3.81
C GLU A 34 7.42 -2.62 2.50
N VAL A 35 8.40 -2.58 1.60
CA VAL A 35 8.24 -1.98 0.26
C VAL A 35 7.77 -3.02 -0.75
N TYR A 36 6.72 -2.67 -1.48
CA TYR A 36 6.19 -3.42 -2.62
C TYR A 36 6.38 -2.60 -3.90
N THR A 37 6.95 -3.21 -4.95
CA THR A 37 7.29 -2.55 -6.21
C THR A 37 6.60 -3.20 -7.41
N GLU A 38 6.70 -2.58 -8.59
CA GLU A 38 6.12 -3.04 -9.86
C GLU A 38 4.62 -3.39 -9.70
N LEU A 39 3.89 -2.49 -9.04
CA LEU A 39 2.52 -2.72 -8.62
C LEU A 39 1.55 -2.64 -9.80
N THR A 40 0.60 -3.58 -9.79
CA THR A 40 -0.61 -3.56 -10.61
C THR A 40 -1.83 -3.52 -9.68
N PRO A 41 -3.01 -3.10 -10.17
CA PRO A 41 -4.23 -3.12 -9.36
C PRO A 41 -4.50 -4.50 -8.72
N ASP A 42 -4.22 -5.59 -9.43
CA ASP A 42 -4.42 -6.95 -8.92
C ASP A 42 -3.41 -7.30 -7.82
N LYS A 43 -2.12 -7.01 -8.01
CA LYS A 43 -1.10 -7.19 -6.97
C LYS A 43 -1.46 -6.42 -5.70
N VAL A 44 -1.95 -5.18 -5.82
CA VAL A 44 -2.37 -4.39 -4.66
C VAL A 44 -3.55 -5.04 -3.93
N ARG A 45 -4.54 -5.59 -4.65
CA ARG A 45 -5.66 -6.34 -4.04
C ARG A 45 -5.17 -7.58 -3.30
N ASP A 46 -4.23 -8.31 -3.86
CA ASP A 46 -3.65 -9.51 -3.24
C ASP A 46 -2.89 -9.16 -1.96
N ILE A 47 -2.02 -8.15 -2.01
CA ILE A 47 -1.27 -7.65 -0.85
C ILE A 47 -2.23 -7.25 0.28
N VAL A 48 -3.25 -6.43 -0.02
CA VAL A 48 -4.22 -5.98 0.98
C VAL A 48 -5.01 -7.17 1.57
N THR A 49 -5.32 -8.19 0.75
CA THR A 49 -6.01 -9.41 1.21
C THR A 49 -5.12 -10.23 2.15
N MET A 50 -3.83 -10.36 1.86
CA MET A 50 -2.88 -11.01 2.77
C MET A 50 -2.86 -10.34 4.14
N TYR A 51 -2.83 -9.00 4.19
CA TYR A 51 -2.86 -8.25 5.45
C TYR A 51 -4.20 -8.32 6.19
N LYS A 52 -5.33 -8.51 5.47
CA LYS A 52 -6.63 -8.69 6.11
C LYS A 52 -6.77 -10.01 6.85
N ASN A 53 -6.07 -11.04 6.38
CA ASN A 53 -6.14 -12.42 6.87
C ASN A 53 -5.01 -12.76 7.87
N LYS A 54 -4.07 -11.84 8.10
CA LYS A 54 -3.19 -11.85 9.27
C LYS A 54 -3.97 -11.39 10.50
#